data_AF-A0A953GLG0-F1
#
_entry.id   AF-A0A953GLG0-F1
#
_cell.length_a   1.000
_cell.length_b   1.000
_cell.length_c   1.000
_cell.angle_alpha   90.00
_cell.angle_beta   90.00
_cell.angle_gamma   90.00
#
_symmetry.space_group_name_H-M   'P 1'
#
loop_
_entity.id
_entity.type
_entity.pdbx_description
1 polymer ?
#
loop_
_entity_poly.entity_id
_entity_poly.type
_entity_poly.pdbx_seq_one_letter_code
_entity_poly.pdbx_strand_id
1 'polypeptide(L)'
;MKIFTKSGSILTAFASLFFSAGFAQTQVIVPNDLKPVNDASSEGWRMYSSGNSTAQLIAVADFGIPANHGPHSIRATRPGGSGVNRSLIGYYEANKTLASLERFSWFRYSENGTDTYLNIFINNGSSIATVVYQPAVTSGGWQESVFNSSISGGLYIRQYNSGVGMVPISYAQLMNQYGSWVIYNHPDGLFTNFIGGLTIVSGSSSPTAAQTHTFDKVSVKFAGANEKVFDFVSAELPPPPAPCAANEVVLYEPAKQQDGSDIPAIYADPTQALSYPQNDDNSTTVNAVTLGFGGTLVLKMSSAIKNGPGNDFKVVETSGGLTSAICQRHPERIMAFASQDGCNWIYAGSGCQDVELDLGPLNWASYIKLIDISPIDGIFQGEGTP
;
A
#
# COMPACT_ATOMS: atom_id res chain seq x y z
N MET A 1 28.03 8.44 -7.25
CA MET A 1 27.07 9.52 -7.55
C MET A 1 25.72 8.96 -8.03
N LYS A 2 24.58 9.53 -7.59
CA LYS A 2 23.20 9.14 -8.00
C LYS A 2 22.26 10.37 -8.11
N ILE A 3 21.11 10.26 -8.81
CA ILE A 3 20.19 11.39 -9.06
C ILE A 3 18.80 11.17 -8.41
N PHE A 4 18.33 12.10 -7.56
CA PHE A 4 16.95 12.19 -7.03
C PHE A 4 16.14 13.24 -7.79
N THR A 5 14.81 13.17 -7.75
CA THR A 5 13.92 14.21 -8.30
C THR A 5 12.93 14.68 -7.25
N LYS A 6 12.51 15.95 -7.30
CA LYS A 6 11.54 16.51 -6.36
C LYS A 6 10.14 15.89 -6.56
N SER A 7 9.67 15.13 -5.57
CA SER A 7 8.25 14.76 -5.42
C SER A 7 7.58 15.67 -4.38
N GLY A 8 6.27 15.92 -4.56
CA GLY A 8 5.49 16.80 -3.69
C GLY A 8 5.44 16.36 -2.22
N SER A 9 5.37 17.35 -1.32
CA SER A 9 5.36 17.33 0.15
C SER A 9 4.55 16.19 0.81
N ILE A 10 4.91 15.68 2.00
CA ILE A 10 4.63 16.25 3.33
C ILE A 10 5.52 15.58 4.42
N LEU A 11 5.87 16.39 5.42
CA LEU A 11 6.44 16.09 6.76
C LEU A 11 6.21 14.65 7.29
N THR A 12 7.28 14.03 7.81
CA THR A 12 7.18 12.99 8.85
C THR A 12 8.27 13.22 9.90
N ALA A 13 7.83 13.44 11.14
CA ALA A 13 8.69 13.47 12.32
C ALA A 13 9.09 12.05 12.74
N PHE A 14 10.30 11.94 13.26
CA PHE A 14 11.03 10.75 13.68
C PHE A 14 10.33 9.88 14.74
N ALA A 15 10.45 8.56 14.59
CA ALA A 15 10.77 7.64 15.68
C ALA A 15 11.53 6.42 15.12
N SER A 16 12.71 6.17 15.70
CA SER A 16 13.76 5.30 15.18
C SER A 16 13.71 3.85 15.69
N LEU A 17 14.26 2.95 14.86
CA LEU A 17 15.12 1.79 15.17
C LEU A 17 14.55 0.60 15.95
N PHE A 18 14.47 -0.56 15.25
CA PHE A 18 15.31 -1.74 15.55
C PHE A 18 15.55 -2.56 14.26
N PHE A 19 16.79 -2.97 14.03
CA PHE A 19 17.18 -3.98 13.02
C PHE A 19 16.95 -5.39 13.57
N SER A 20 16.50 -6.32 12.71
CA SER A 20 16.87 -7.73 12.76
C SER A 20 16.59 -8.39 11.41
N ALA A 21 17.57 -9.13 10.92
CA ALA A 21 17.57 -9.84 9.65
C ALA A 21 16.45 -10.89 9.53
N GLY A 22 16.01 -11.12 8.29
CA GLY A 22 15.24 -12.30 7.90
C GLY A 22 13.73 -12.08 7.78
N PHE A 23 13.24 -12.31 6.55
CA PHE A 23 11.86 -12.23 6.07
C PHE A 23 11.32 -10.82 5.78
N ALA A 24 11.02 -10.61 4.50
CA ALA A 24 10.26 -9.46 4.01
C ALA A 24 8.89 -9.46 4.70
N GLN A 25 8.71 -8.62 5.72
CA GLN A 25 7.39 -8.25 6.19
C GLN A 25 6.84 -7.14 5.28
N THR A 26 5.93 -7.53 4.40
CA THR A 26 5.09 -6.62 3.62
C THR A 26 4.27 -5.78 4.59
N GLN A 27 4.51 -4.47 4.61
CA GLN A 27 3.68 -3.55 5.39
C GLN A 27 2.27 -3.50 4.78
N VAL A 28 1.35 -3.98 5.58
CA VAL A 28 -0.09 -3.88 5.41
C VAL A 28 -0.51 -2.42 5.56
N ILE A 29 -1.02 -1.81 4.49
CA ILE A 29 -1.82 -0.59 4.61
C ILE A 29 -3.24 -1.05 4.92
N VAL A 30 -3.57 -1.12 6.20
CA VAL A 30 -4.97 -1.10 6.64
C VAL A 30 -5.58 0.17 6.04
N PRO A 31 -6.78 0.14 5.43
CA PRO A 31 -7.44 1.38 5.05
C PRO A 31 -7.45 2.33 6.26
N ASN A 32 -7.17 3.62 6.05
CA ASN A 32 -7.28 4.65 7.11
C ASN A 32 -8.67 4.68 7.80
N ASP A 33 -9.62 3.93 7.22
CA ASP A 33 -11.02 3.80 7.62
C ASP A 33 -11.32 2.55 8.48
N LEU A 34 -10.33 1.71 8.82
CA LEU A 34 -10.58 0.61 9.77
C LEU A 34 -10.73 1.19 11.18
N LYS A 35 -11.95 1.13 11.72
CA LYS A 35 -12.30 1.72 13.01
C LYS A 35 -12.19 0.70 14.15
N PRO A 36 -11.85 1.16 15.37
CA PRO A 36 -11.97 0.34 16.57
C PRO A 36 -13.40 -0.17 16.77
N VAL A 37 -13.51 -1.41 17.25
CA VAL A 37 -14.80 -2.11 17.41
C VAL A 37 -15.66 -1.48 18.51
N ASN A 38 -15.03 -0.86 19.51
CA ASN A 38 -15.67 -0.29 20.69
C ASN A 38 -16.32 1.09 20.47
N ASP A 39 -16.21 1.67 19.28
CA ASP A 39 -16.90 2.91 18.97
C ASP A 39 -18.20 2.61 18.20
N ALA A 40 -19.32 2.48 18.89
CA ALA A 40 -20.62 2.22 18.25
C ALA A 40 -21.14 3.40 17.40
N SER A 41 -20.50 4.57 17.46
CA SER A 41 -20.87 5.76 16.66
C SER A 41 -20.02 5.93 15.40
N SER A 42 -18.85 5.31 15.34
CA SER A 42 -17.92 5.43 14.20
C SER A 42 -18.50 4.89 12.88
N GLU A 43 -18.47 5.66 11.81
CA GLU A 43 -18.73 5.13 10.47
C GLU A 43 -17.45 4.53 9.87
N GLY A 44 -17.58 3.50 9.02
CA GLY A 44 -16.47 2.89 8.30
C GLY A 44 -16.36 1.37 8.44
N TRP A 45 -15.21 0.86 8.01
CA TRP A 45 -14.88 -0.57 8.01
C TRP A 45 -14.39 -1.03 9.37
N ARG A 46 -14.64 -2.28 9.73
CA ARG A 46 -14.26 -2.85 11.03
C ARG A 46 -13.93 -4.32 10.90
N MET A 47 -13.04 -4.80 11.77
CA MET A 47 -12.68 -6.21 11.86
C MET A 47 -12.64 -6.63 13.33
N TYR A 48 -13.17 -7.81 13.63
CA TYR A 48 -13.23 -8.34 14.99
C TYR A 48 -13.12 -9.86 15.02
N SER A 49 -12.69 -10.40 16.15
CA SER A 49 -12.68 -11.84 16.42
C SER A 49 -13.18 -12.10 17.84
N SER A 50 -13.95 -13.16 18.00
CA SER A 50 -14.44 -13.63 19.30
C SER A 50 -14.05 -15.08 19.55
N GLY A 51 -13.83 -15.45 20.81
CA GLY A 51 -13.48 -16.82 21.20
C GLY A 51 -12.13 -17.24 20.66
N ASN A 52 -12.03 -18.44 20.10
CA ASN A 52 -10.80 -18.98 19.52
C ASN A 52 -10.67 -18.76 17.99
N SER A 53 -11.52 -17.90 17.43
CA SER A 53 -11.42 -17.51 16.02
C SER A 53 -10.39 -16.40 15.81
N THR A 54 -9.89 -16.28 14.59
CA THR A 54 -9.01 -15.21 14.17
C THR A 54 -9.56 -14.57 12.90
N ALA A 55 -9.45 -13.24 12.81
CA ALA A 55 -9.69 -12.44 11.63
C ALA A 55 -8.43 -11.59 11.46
N GLN A 56 -7.63 -11.92 10.46
CA GLN A 56 -6.31 -11.34 10.27
C GLN A 56 -6.12 -11.00 8.81
N LEU A 57 -5.44 -9.88 8.56
CA LEU A 57 -4.93 -9.65 7.23
C LEU A 57 -3.73 -10.57 6.99
N ILE A 58 -3.71 -11.17 5.81
CA ILE A 58 -2.67 -12.10 5.37
C ILE A 58 -2.21 -11.76 3.95
N ALA A 59 -1.05 -12.30 3.57
CA ALA A 59 -0.75 -12.54 2.17
C ALA A 59 -1.28 -13.93 1.77
N VAL A 60 -2.07 -14.03 0.69
CA VAL A 60 -2.69 -15.31 0.26
C VAL A 60 -1.66 -16.35 -0.20
N ALA A 61 -0.51 -15.88 -0.70
CA ALA A 61 0.60 -16.73 -1.13
C ALA A 61 1.19 -17.56 0.02
N ASP A 62 1.20 -17.03 1.24
CA ASP A 62 1.72 -17.72 2.43
C ASP A 62 0.91 -18.98 2.78
N PHE A 63 -0.29 -19.11 2.21
CA PHE A 63 -1.22 -20.21 2.45
C PHE A 63 -1.50 -21.05 1.19
N GLY A 64 -0.73 -20.84 0.12
CA GLY A 64 -0.93 -21.57 -1.14
C GLY A 64 -2.26 -21.28 -1.84
N ILE A 65 -2.90 -20.14 -1.53
CA ILE A 65 -4.14 -19.70 -2.16
C ILE A 65 -3.77 -18.81 -3.37
N PRO A 66 -4.33 -19.06 -4.57
CA PRO A 66 -4.15 -18.17 -5.71
C PRO A 66 -4.70 -16.77 -5.40
N ALA A 67 -3.97 -15.71 -5.77
CA ALA A 67 -4.50 -14.35 -5.69
C ALA A 67 -5.66 -14.15 -6.66
N ASN A 68 -6.70 -13.41 -6.22
CA ASN A 68 -7.85 -13.07 -7.06
C ASN A 68 -7.89 -11.59 -7.43
N HIS A 69 -7.82 -10.68 -6.45
CA HIS A 69 -7.77 -9.22 -6.70
C HIS A 69 -6.50 -8.56 -6.14
N GLY A 70 -5.68 -9.30 -5.40
CA GLY A 70 -4.37 -8.85 -4.92
C GLY A 70 -3.67 -9.91 -4.06
N PRO A 71 -2.44 -9.65 -3.61
CA PRO A 71 -1.74 -10.58 -2.74
C PRO A 71 -2.28 -10.58 -1.30
N HIS A 72 -3.10 -9.60 -0.91
CA HIS A 72 -3.59 -9.43 0.46
C HIS A 72 -5.07 -9.81 0.59
N SER A 73 -5.44 -10.42 1.71
CA SER A 73 -6.85 -10.80 1.99
C SER A 73 -7.09 -10.96 3.49
N ILE A 74 -8.35 -10.92 3.93
CA ILE A 74 -8.65 -11.28 5.32
C ILE A 74 -8.82 -12.78 5.43
N ARG A 75 -7.97 -13.42 6.22
CA ARG A 75 -8.17 -14.80 6.65
C ARG A 75 -9.00 -14.83 7.92
N ALA A 76 -10.13 -15.51 7.83
CA ALA A 76 -10.95 -15.90 8.95
C ALA A 76 -10.70 -17.38 9.25
N THR A 77 -10.00 -17.66 10.35
CA THR A 77 -9.70 -19.05 10.76
C THR A 77 -10.39 -19.36 12.07
N ARG A 78 -10.88 -20.60 12.18
CA ARG A 78 -11.36 -21.17 13.43
C ARG A 78 -10.91 -22.63 13.52
N PRO A 79 -10.16 -23.02 14.57
CA PRO A 79 -9.69 -24.40 14.78
C PRO A 79 -10.79 -25.43 15.09
N GLY A 80 -12.01 -24.98 15.42
CA GLY A 80 -13.12 -25.81 15.92
C GLY A 80 -13.37 -25.62 17.42
N GLY A 81 -14.33 -26.35 17.99
CA GLY A 81 -14.68 -26.31 19.42
C GLY A 81 -16.03 -25.66 19.75
N SER A 82 -16.50 -25.79 20.98
CA SER A 82 -17.77 -25.19 21.43
C SER A 82 -17.64 -23.69 21.70
N GLY A 83 -18.77 -23.00 21.85
CA GLY A 83 -18.82 -21.57 22.20
C GLY A 83 -18.91 -20.61 20.99
N VAL A 84 -18.91 -19.32 21.29
CA VAL A 84 -19.07 -18.24 20.29
C VAL A 84 -17.71 -17.90 19.67
N ASN A 85 -17.44 -18.50 18.52
CA ASN A 85 -16.18 -18.34 17.79
C ASN A 85 -16.48 -17.73 16.43
N ARG A 86 -16.23 -16.43 16.28
CA ARG A 86 -16.64 -15.64 15.10
C ARG A 86 -15.57 -14.68 14.65
N SER A 87 -15.22 -14.76 13.38
CA SER A 87 -14.46 -13.74 12.66
C SER A 87 -15.45 -12.83 11.94
N LEU A 88 -15.30 -11.52 12.10
CA LEU A 88 -16.22 -10.52 11.59
C LEU A 88 -15.48 -9.47 10.76
N ILE A 89 -16.06 -9.15 9.61
CA ILE A 89 -15.68 -7.99 8.79
C ILE A 89 -16.96 -7.19 8.58
N GLY A 90 -16.98 -5.93 8.99
CA GLY A 90 -18.19 -5.12 8.95
C GLY A 90 -17.99 -3.74 8.34
N TYR A 91 -19.09 -3.17 7.86
CA TYR A 91 -19.19 -1.78 7.44
C TYR A 91 -20.42 -1.13 8.08
N TYR A 92 -20.28 0.13 8.48
CA TYR A 92 -21.41 0.93 8.95
C TYR A 92 -21.33 2.36 8.43
N GLU A 93 -22.49 2.91 8.06
CA GLU A 93 -22.71 4.31 7.75
C GLU A 93 -24.10 4.69 8.30
N ALA A 94 -24.20 5.82 8.98
CA ALA A 94 -25.43 6.24 9.62
C ALA A 94 -26.50 6.64 8.61
N ASN A 95 -27.75 6.57 9.05
CA ASN A 95 -28.94 7.00 8.30
C ASN A 95 -29.15 6.29 6.94
N LYS A 96 -28.50 5.13 6.71
CA LYS A 96 -28.82 4.27 5.57
C LYS A 96 -30.00 3.38 5.89
N THR A 97 -30.91 3.22 4.93
CA THR A 97 -31.98 2.24 5.02
C THR A 97 -31.62 0.97 4.26
N LEU A 98 -32.30 -0.14 4.56
CA LEU A 98 -32.11 -1.39 3.82
C LEU A 98 -32.39 -1.21 2.32
N ALA A 99 -33.44 -0.45 1.95
CA ALA A 99 -33.76 -0.17 0.55
C ALA A 99 -32.72 0.73 -0.14
N SER A 100 -31.92 1.48 0.61
CA SER A 100 -30.82 2.27 0.04
C SER A 100 -29.61 1.41 -0.33
N LEU A 101 -29.51 0.17 0.16
CA LEU A 101 -28.44 -0.75 -0.19
C LEU A 101 -28.70 -1.39 -1.56
N GLU A 102 -28.03 -0.90 -2.60
CA GLU A 102 -28.13 -1.46 -3.94
C GLU A 102 -27.36 -2.78 -4.08
N ARG A 103 -26.20 -2.85 -3.40
CA ARG A 103 -25.29 -3.97 -3.50
C ARG A 103 -24.39 -4.09 -2.28
N PHE A 104 -24.21 -5.32 -1.82
CA PHE A 104 -23.07 -5.71 -0.99
C PHE A 104 -22.46 -6.98 -1.58
N SER A 105 -21.15 -7.04 -1.76
CA SER A 105 -20.49 -8.24 -2.30
C SER A 105 -19.16 -8.54 -1.63
N TRP A 106 -18.70 -9.77 -1.80
CA TRP A 106 -17.37 -10.19 -1.39
C TRP A 106 -16.92 -11.40 -2.19
N PHE A 107 -15.61 -11.52 -2.38
CA PHE A 107 -15.00 -12.75 -2.86
C PHE A 107 -14.55 -13.60 -1.68
N ARG A 108 -14.73 -14.90 -1.81
CA ARG A 108 -14.36 -15.86 -0.77
C ARG A 108 -13.65 -17.06 -1.36
N TYR A 109 -12.50 -17.41 -0.80
CA TYR A 109 -11.88 -18.72 -0.94
C TYR A 109 -12.15 -19.52 0.33
N SER A 110 -12.68 -20.74 0.21
CA SER A 110 -12.91 -21.62 1.37
C SER A 110 -11.99 -22.82 1.29
N GLU A 111 -11.10 -22.98 2.28
CA GLU A 111 -10.29 -24.20 2.39
C GLU A 111 -11.10 -25.32 3.03
N ASN A 112 -11.83 -25.00 4.09
CA ASN A 112 -12.72 -25.92 4.76
C ASN A 112 -13.89 -25.18 5.41
N GLY A 113 -15.01 -25.91 5.52
CA GLY A 113 -16.21 -25.40 6.13
C GLY A 113 -17.14 -24.66 5.16
N THR A 114 -18.32 -24.32 5.66
CA THR A 114 -19.42 -23.70 4.89
C THR A 114 -20.09 -22.57 5.65
N ASP A 115 -19.58 -22.23 6.83
CA ASP A 115 -20.27 -21.37 7.78
C ASP A 115 -19.82 -19.91 7.64
N THR A 116 -20.29 -19.31 6.54
CA THR A 116 -19.94 -17.95 6.14
C THR A 116 -21.15 -17.27 5.50
N TYR A 117 -21.52 -16.10 6.03
CA TYR A 117 -22.76 -15.42 5.68
C TYR A 117 -22.69 -13.93 5.95
N LEU A 118 -23.58 -13.18 5.32
CA LEU A 118 -23.79 -11.76 5.58
C LEU A 118 -24.95 -11.59 6.57
N ASN A 119 -24.72 -10.81 7.61
CA ASN A 119 -25.75 -10.25 8.47
C ASN A 119 -25.92 -8.76 8.17
N ILE A 120 -27.17 -8.28 8.07
CA ILE A 120 -27.50 -6.85 8.02
C ILE A 120 -28.42 -6.54 9.19
N PHE A 121 -27.95 -5.68 10.10
CA PHE A 121 -28.70 -5.28 11.29
C PHE A 121 -29.59 -4.10 10.96
N ILE A 122 -30.90 -4.29 11.11
CA ILE A 122 -31.93 -3.29 10.79
C ILE A 122 -32.87 -3.02 11.96
N ASN A 123 -33.31 -1.77 12.11
CA ASN A 123 -34.33 -1.40 13.10
C ASN A 123 -35.30 -0.35 12.54
N ASN A 124 -36.45 -0.21 13.20
CA ASN A 124 -37.44 0.83 12.90
C ASN A 124 -37.72 1.75 14.10
N GLY A 125 -36.81 1.81 15.07
CA GLY A 125 -36.98 2.52 16.34
C GLY A 125 -37.75 1.74 17.43
N SER A 126 -38.59 0.78 17.07
CA SER A 126 -39.39 -0.02 18.02
C SER A 126 -39.02 -1.50 18.04
N SER A 127 -38.37 -1.99 17.00
CA SER A 127 -38.03 -3.40 16.82
C SER A 127 -36.71 -3.54 16.08
N ILE A 128 -36.03 -4.65 16.33
CA ILE A 128 -34.76 -5.00 15.70
C ILE A 128 -34.90 -6.33 14.95
N ALA A 129 -34.23 -6.42 13.81
CA ALA A 129 -34.13 -7.64 13.03
C ALA A 129 -32.75 -7.77 12.39
N THR A 130 -32.40 -8.99 12.02
CA THR A 130 -31.20 -9.30 11.23
C THR A 130 -31.63 -9.95 9.93
N VAL A 131 -31.24 -9.34 8.81
CA VAL A 131 -31.24 -10.00 7.51
C VAL A 131 -30.05 -10.93 7.47
N VAL A 132 -30.26 -12.19 7.11
CA VAL A 132 -29.21 -13.20 7.01
C VAL A 132 -29.17 -13.70 5.56
N TYR A 133 -28.05 -13.49 4.89
CA TYR A 133 -27.80 -14.03 3.55
C TYR A 133 -26.68 -15.08 3.59
N GLN A 134 -27.06 -16.33 3.34
CA GLN A 134 -26.27 -17.55 3.38
C GLN A 134 -26.13 -18.12 1.95
N PRO A 135 -25.23 -17.57 1.12
CA PRO A 135 -24.93 -18.15 -0.18
C PRO A 135 -24.28 -19.52 -0.02
N ALA A 136 -24.46 -20.39 -1.02
CA ALA A 136 -23.78 -21.68 -1.06
C ALA A 136 -22.25 -21.51 -1.02
N VAL A 137 -21.58 -22.50 -0.43
CA VAL A 137 -20.12 -22.50 -0.25
C VAL A 137 -19.51 -23.74 -0.88
N THR A 138 -18.50 -23.56 -1.70
CA THR A 138 -17.69 -24.63 -2.28
C THR A 138 -16.24 -24.43 -1.86
N SER A 139 -15.56 -25.52 -1.51
CA SER A 139 -14.16 -25.49 -1.13
C SER A 139 -13.23 -25.53 -2.35
N GLY A 140 -12.03 -24.97 -2.22
CA GLY A 140 -10.97 -25.08 -3.22
C GLY A 140 -11.07 -24.13 -4.42
N GLY A 141 -11.82 -23.03 -4.28
CA GLY A 141 -11.91 -22.00 -5.32
C GLY A 141 -12.47 -20.68 -4.80
N TRP A 142 -12.19 -19.59 -5.54
CA TRP A 142 -12.78 -18.28 -5.29
C TRP A 142 -14.23 -18.25 -5.76
N GLN A 143 -15.11 -17.73 -4.92
CA GLN A 143 -16.52 -17.53 -5.21
C GLN A 143 -16.93 -16.10 -4.85
N GLU A 144 -17.56 -15.40 -5.79
CA GLU A 144 -18.21 -14.15 -5.49
C GLU A 144 -19.59 -14.42 -4.86
N SER A 145 -19.91 -13.70 -3.80
CA SER A 145 -21.24 -13.66 -3.21
C SER A 145 -21.79 -12.25 -3.31
N VAL A 146 -23.06 -12.14 -3.70
CA VAL A 146 -23.71 -10.86 -4.03
C VAL A 146 -25.06 -10.75 -3.35
N PHE A 147 -25.21 -9.72 -2.52
CA PHE A 147 -26.50 -9.28 -2.00
C PHE A 147 -27.05 -8.15 -2.86
N ASN A 148 -28.06 -8.44 -3.68
CA ASN A 148 -28.84 -7.48 -4.49
C ASN A 148 -30.18 -8.11 -4.91
N SER A 149 -30.91 -7.45 -5.82
CA SER A 149 -32.20 -7.91 -6.32
C SER A 149 -32.20 -9.24 -7.10
N SER A 150 -31.02 -9.77 -7.46
CA SER A 150 -30.91 -11.06 -8.16
C SER A 150 -30.86 -12.28 -7.23
N ILE A 151 -30.85 -12.07 -5.91
CA ILE A 151 -30.86 -13.19 -4.96
C ILE A 151 -32.11 -14.04 -5.14
N SER A 152 -31.92 -15.34 -5.35
CA SER A 152 -32.97 -16.33 -5.52
C SER A 152 -33.05 -17.37 -4.39
N GLY A 153 -32.10 -17.36 -3.43
CA GLY A 153 -32.06 -18.32 -2.33
C GLY A 153 -31.10 -17.93 -1.21
N GLY A 154 -31.15 -18.67 -0.10
CA GLY A 154 -30.28 -18.46 1.06
C GLY A 154 -30.55 -17.15 1.82
N LEU A 155 -31.75 -16.58 1.68
CA LEU A 155 -32.11 -15.31 2.32
C LEU A 155 -33.16 -15.53 3.42
N TYR A 156 -32.86 -15.02 4.61
CA TYR A 156 -33.68 -15.18 5.80
C TYR A 156 -33.81 -13.86 6.57
N ILE A 157 -34.86 -13.74 7.36
CA ILE A 157 -35.04 -12.69 8.35
C ILE A 157 -35.13 -13.31 9.74
N ARG A 158 -34.46 -12.70 10.72
CA ARG A 158 -34.57 -13.05 12.13
C ARG A 158 -35.01 -11.81 12.91
N GLN A 159 -36.24 -11.80 13.40
CA GLN A 159 -36.71 -10.77 14.32
C GLN A 159 -36.36 -11.17 15.76
N TYR A 160 -35.85 -10.24 16.56
CA TYR A 160 -35.59 -10.52 17.98
C TYR A 160 -36.89 -10.40 18.79
N ASN A 161 -36.97 -11.14 19.89
CA ASN A 161 -38.11 -11.18 20.81
C ASN A 161 -39.43 -11.71 20.22
N SER A 162 -39.42 -12.24 18.99
CA SER A 162 -40.59 -12.90 18.37
C SER A 162 -40.76 -14.37 18.81
N GLY A 163 -39.73 -14.98 19.41
CA GLY A 163 -39.68 -16.41 19.69
C GLY A 163 -39.50 -17.29 18.42
N VAL A 164 -39.43 -16.66 17.24
CA VAL A 164 -39.28 -17.34 15.95
C VAL A 164 -37.81 -17.34 15.53
N GLY A 165 -37.34 -18.47 15.00
CA GLY A 165 -36.00 -18.62 14.43
C GLY A 165 -35.81 -17.83 13.12
N MET A 166 -34.84 -18.26 12.30
CA MET A 166 -34.66 -17.70 10.96
C MET A 166 -35.83 -18.10 10.05
N VAL A 167 -36.48 -17.11 9.42
CA VAL A 167 -37.60 -17.32 8.49
C VAL A 167 -37.13 -17.02 7.06
N PRO A 168 -37.30 -17.94 6.09
CA PRO A 168 -36.97 -17.67 4.69
C PRO A 168 -37.78 -16.48 4.14
N ILE A 169 -37.15 -15.64 3.32
CA ILE A 169 -37.79 -14.49 2.70
C ILE A 169 -37.23 -14.23 1.30
N SER A 170 -38.08 -13.85 0.34
CA SER A 170 -37.59 -13.39 -0.97
C SER A 170 -37.06 -11.96 -0.89
N TYR A 171 -36.18 -11.56 -1.81
CA TYR A 171 -35.66 -10.19 -1.84
C TYR A 171 -36.78 -9.15 -1.97
N ALA A 172 -37.79 -9.41 -2.82
CA ALA A 172 -38.93 -8.52 -3.00
C ALA A 172 -39.75 -8.34 -1.71
N GLN A 173 -40.01 -9.43 -0.98
CA GLN A 173 -40.71 -9.37 0.32
C GLN A 173 -39.87 -8.65 1.38
N LEU A 174 -38.57 -8.90 1.41
CA LEU A 174 -37.63 -8.24 2.31
C LEU A 174 -37.69 -6.72 2.11
N MET A 175 -37.57 -6.25 0.87
CA MET A 175 -37.60 -4.83 0.56
C MET A 175 -38.96 -4.21 0.83
N ASN A 176 -40.06 -4.91 0.55
CA ASN A 176 -41.41 -4.41 0.84
C ASN A 176 -41.68 -4.25 2.35
N GLN A 177 -41.24 -5.20 3.17
CA GLN A 177 -41.55 -5.20 4.61
C GLN A 177 -40.53 -4.42 5.45
N TYR A 178 -39.25 -4.46 5.06
CA TYR A 178 -38.13 -3.97 5.86
C TYR A 178 -37.29 -2.91 5.14
N GLY A 179 -37.58 -2.58 3.88
CA GLY A 179 -36.77 -1.66 3.09
C GLY A 179 -36.62 -0.27 3.72
N SER A 180 -37.64 0.22 4.43
CA SER A 180 -37.60 1.50 5.14
C SER A 180 -36.83 1.46 6.47
N TRP A 181 -36.46 0.27 6.96
CA TRP A 181 -35.77 0.12 8.23
C TRP A 181 -34.33 0.59 8.09
N VAL A 182 -33.82 1.23 9.13
CA VAL A 182 -32.48 1.81 9.18
C VAL A 182 -31.47 0.71 9.48
N ILE A 183 -30.40 0.65 8.69
CA ILE A 183 -29.22 -0.13 8.99
C ILE A 183 -28.57 0.50 10.21
N TYR A 184 -28.45 -0.27 11.28
CA TYR A 184 -27.99 0.26 12.55
C TYR A 184 -26.71 -0.42 13.01
N ASN A 185 -25.77 0.39 13.47
CA ASN A 185 -24.65 -0.08 14.24
C ASN A 185 -25.18 -0.41 15.61
N HIS A 186 -25.09 -1.66 16.02
CA HIS A 186 -25.72 -2.12 17.25
C HIS A 186 -24.95 -1.57 18.46
N PRO A 187 -25.48 -0.58 19.22
CA PRO A 187 -24.81 -0.07 20.42
C PRO A 187 -25.42 -0.79 21.63
N ASP A 188 -24.64 -1.63 22.29
CA ASP A 188 -24.86 -2.12 23.65
C ASP A 188 -26.06 -3.05 23.98
N GLY A 189 -25.82 -3.93 24.97
CA GLY A 189 -26.86 -4.49 25.85
C GLY A 189 -27.25 -5.95 25.65
N LEU A 190 -27.25 -6.48 24.42
CA LEU A 190 -27.69 -7.86 24.16
C LEU A 190 -26.55 -8.82 23.76
N PHE A 191 -25.46 -8.29 23.21
CA PHE A 191 -24.30 -9.06 22.76
C PHE A 191 -23.01 -8.26 22.98
N THR A 192 -22.12 -8.71 23.86
CA THR A 192 -20.89 -7.98 24.24
C THR A 192 -19.70 -8.19 23.28
N ASN A 193 -19.87 -8.97 22.20
CA ASN A 193 -18.79 -9.43 21.32
C ASN A 193 -19.15 -9.34 19.82
N PHE A 194 -19.54 -8.17 19.30
CA PHE A 194 -20.09 -8.09 17.94
C PHE A 194 -19.88 -6.72 17.24
N ILE A 195 -19.89 -6.71 15.90
CA ILE A 195 -19.92 -5.51 15.04
C ILE A 195 -21.27 -5.43 14.30
N GLY A 196 -22.06 -4.36 14.49
CA GLY A 196 -23.32 -4.14 13.78
C GLY A 196 -23.17 -3.62 12.34
N GLY A 197 -24.26 -3.12 11.74
CA GLY A 197 -24.25 -2.67 10.34
C GLY A 197 -24.37 -3.81 9.33
N LEU A 198 -23.50 -3.83 8.31
CA LEU A 198 -23.37 -4.93 7.36
C LEU A 198 -22.15 -5.75 7.74
N THR A 199 -22.33 -7.03 8.09
CA THR A 199 -21.27 -7.84 8.69
C THR A 199 -21.16 -9.19 8.03
N ILE A 200 -20.03 -9.45 7.38
CA ILE A 200 -19.63 -10.80 6.98
C ILE A 200 -19.20 -11.53 8.24
N VAL A 201 -19.80 -12.69 8.46
CA VAL A 201 -19.50 -13.58 9.56
C VAL A 201 -18.85 -14.84 8.99
N SER A 202 -17.76 -15.26 9.61
CA SER A 202 -17.21 -16.61 9.47
C SER A 202 -17.22 -17.27 10.84
N GLY A 203 -17.93 -18.40 10.93
CA GLY A 203 -18.15 -19.12 12.17
C GLY A 203 -19.49 -18.81 12.86
N SER A 204 -19.88 -19.73 13.74
CA SER A 204 -21.17 -19.77 14.44
C SER A 204 -20.97 -20.36 15.83
N SER A 205 -22.01 -20.32 16.66
CA SER A 205 -22.10 -21.14 17.87
C SER A 205 -22.27 -22.64 17.56
N SER A 206 -22.57 -22.99 16.31
CA SER A 206 -22.71 -24.35 15.76
C SER A 206 -22.57 -24.24 14.24
N PRO A 207 -21.50 -24.74 13.62
CA PRO A 207 -20.87 -26.05 13.86
C PRO A 207 -19.61 -26.01 14.73
N THR A 208 -19.26 -27.13 15.37
CA THR A 208 -18.00 -27.29 16.16
C THR A 208 -16.77 -27.59 15.30
N ALA A 209 -16.95 -27.86 14.00
CA ALA A 209 -15.88 -28.18 13.07
C ALA A 209 -15.03 -26.95 12.71
N ALA A 210 -13.75 -27.19 12.39
CA ALA A 210 -12.86 -26.16 11.90
C ALA A 210 -13.39 -25.48 10.62
N GLN A 211 -13.12 -24.19 10.47
CA GLN A 211 -13.52 -23.37 9.33
C GLN A 211 -12.35 -22.47 8.95
N THR A 212 -12.09 -22.32 7.66
CA THR A 212 -11.07 -21.40 7.16
C THR A 212 -11.54 -20.79 5.86
N HIS A 213 -11.81 -19.49 5.92
CA HIS A 213 -12.26 -18.69 4.80
C HIS A 213 -11.33 -17.51 4.61
N THR A 214 -11.03 -17.19 3.37
CA THR A 214 -10.25 -16.02 2.98
C THR A 214 -11.14 -15.10 2.17
N PHE A 215 -11.24 -13.84 2.57
CA PHE A 215 -12.10 -12.83 1.95
C PHE A 215 -11.28 -11.77 1.24
N ASP A 216 -11.73 -11.39 0.04
CA ASP A 216 -11.11 -10.39 -0.81
C ASP A 216 -12.19 -9.49 -1.45
N LYS A 217 -11.82 -8.26 -1.83
CA LYS A 217 -12.67 -7.27 -2.50
C LYS A 217 -14.10 -7.20 -1.94
N VAL A 218 -14.22 -6.92 -0.65
CA VAL A 218 -15.52 -6.71 -0.01
C VAL A 218 -16.04 -5.34 -0.43
N SER A 219 -17.27 -5.22 -0.91
CA SER A 219 -17.80 -3.95 -1.45
C SER A 219 -19.22 -3.65 -0.98
N VAL A 220 -19.52 -2.35 -0.90
CA VAL A 220 -20.84 -1.84 -0.54
C VAL A 220 -21.20 -0.66 -1.45
N LYS A 221 -22.40 -0.68 -2.01
CA LYS A 221 -22.95 0.40 -2.84
C LYS A 221 -24.32 0.80 -2.31
N PHE A 222 -24.43 2.06 -1.91
CA PHE A 222 -25.70 2.69 -1.58
C PHE A 222 -26.21 3.52 -2.77
N ALA A 223 -27.53 3.65 -2.87
CA ALA A 223 -28.17 4.45 -3.89
C ALA A 223 -27.68 5.91 -3.85
N GLY A 224 -27.31 6.44 -5.02
CA GLY A 224 -26.78 7.79 -5.16
C GLY A 224 -25.37 8.00 -4.61
N ALA A 225 -24.68 6.95 -4.18
CA ALA A 225 -23.29 7.01 -3.73
C ALA A 225 -22.37 6.16 -4.63
N ASN A 226 -21.08 6.50 -4.64
CA ASN A 226 -20.07 5.65 -5.25
C ASN A 226 -19.94 4.34 -4.46
N GLU A 227 -19.61 3.25 -5.17
CA GLU A 227 -19.29 1.98 -4.53
C GLU A 227 -18.04 2.14 -3.67
N LYS A 228 -18.15 1.72 -2.41
CA LYS A 228 -17.04 1.68 -1.48
C LYS A 228 -16.52 0.26 -1.47
N VAL A 229 -15.25 0.10 -1.79
CA VAL A 229 -14.60 -1.20 -1.80
C VAL A 229 -13.64 -1.24 -0.63
N PHE A 230 -13.86 -2.18 0.28
CA PHE A 230 -12.83 -2.71 1.13
C PHE A 230 -11.99 -3.66 0.29
N ASP A 231 -11.07 -3.03 -0.43
CA ASP A 231 -10.01 -3.71 -1.12
C ASP A 231 -8.74 -3.45 -0.34
N PHE A 232 -7.99 -4.51 -0.08
CA PHE A 232 -6.59 -4.32 0.19
C PHE A 232 -5.97 -4.17 -1.16
N VAL A 233 -5.91 -2.93 -1.62
CA VAL A 233 -5.20 -2.58 -2.83
C VAL A 233 -3.86 -3.36 -2.76
N SER A 234 -3.74 -4.41 -3.60
CA SER A 234 -2.65 -4.30 -4.53
C SER A 234 -2.94 -2.97 -5.15
N ALA A 235 -2.12 -1.96 -4.86
CA ALA A 235 -1.88 -1.09 -5.97
C ALA A 235 -1.56 -2.08 -7.11
N GLU A 236 -2.45 -2.22 -8.09
CA GLU A 236 -1.91 -1.96 -9.41
C GLU A 236 -1.21 -0.64 -9.18
N LEU A 237 0.10 -0.72 -8.91
CA LEU A 237 0.92 0.43 -9.09
C LEU A 237 0.48 0.86 -10.50
N PRO A 238 -0.07 2.07 -10.71
CA PRO A 238 0.07 2.63 -12.04
C PRO A 238 1.52 2.33 -12.40
N PRO A 239 1.80 1.63 -13.53
CA PRO A 239 3.09 1.01 -13.82
C PRO A 239 4.15 1.90 -13.23
N PRO A 240 4.88 1.44 -12.18
CA PRO A 240 5.49 2.29 -11.15
C PRO A 240 5.95 3.55 -11.84
N PRO A 241 5.44 4.77 -11.50
CA PRO A 241 5.64 5.95 -12.34
C PRO A 241 7.08 5.92 -12.75
N ALA A 242 7.31 5.65 -14.05
CA ALA A 242 8.54 4.99 -14.49
C ALA A 242 9.69 5.65 -13.75
N PRO A 243 10.50 4.91 -12.96
CA PRO A 243 11.22 5.47 -11.83
C PRO A 243 11.76 6.84 -12.20
N CYS A 244 11.53 7.89 -11.40
CA CYS A 244 12.21 9.16 -11.64
C CYS A 244 13.70 9.02 -11.25
N ALA A 245 14.34 7.99 -11.77
CA ALA A 245 15.70 7.54 -11.56
C ALA A 245 16.27 7.13 -12.92
N ALA A 246 17.59 6.99 -13.00
CA ALA A 246 18.24 6.52 -14.21
C ALA A 246 17.93 5.04 -14.45
N ASN A 247 17.58 4.69 -15.68
CA ASN A 247 17.32 3.31 -16.09
C ASN A 247 18.33 2.79 -17.13
N GLU A 248 19.07 3.67 -17.78
CA GLU A 248 20.02 3.33 -18.83
C GLU A 248 21.26 4.23 -18.73
N VAL A 249 22.45 3.61 -18.78
CA VAL A 249 23.72 4.30 -18.97
C VAL A 249 23.92 4.48 -20.47
N VAL A 250 23.81 5.72 -20.94
CA VAL A 250 23.98 6.06 -22.36
C VAL A 250 25.47 6.20 -22.69
N LEU A 251 26.23 6.78 -21.77
CA LEU A 251 27.67 6.98 -21.92
C LEU A 251 28.33 6.95 -20.53
N TYR A 252 29.47 6.30 -20.43
CA TYR A 252 30.33 6.39 -19.27
C TYR A 252 31.79 6.41 -19.73
N GLU A 253 32.44 7.55 -19.52
CA GLU A 253 33.84 7.80 -19.86
C GLU A 253 34.57 8.20 -18.57
N PRO A 254 34.99 7.22 -17.75
CA PRO A 254 35.73 7.52 -16.55
C PRO A 254 37.11 8.10 -16.88
N ALA A 255 37.50 9.08 -16.09
CA ALA A 255 38.86 9.60 -16.09
C ALA A 255 39.69 8.92 -14.98
N LYS A 256 40.83 9.53 -14.65
CA LYS A 256 41.76 9.02 -13.64
C LYS A 256 41.46 9.59 -12.26
N GLN A 257 41.99 8.93 -11.24
CA GLN A 257 42.08 9.51 -9.90
C GLN A 257 43.01 10.74 -9.92
N GLN A 258 42.99 11.55 -8.86
CA GLN A 258 43.80 12.78 -8.81
C GLN A 258 45.31 12.50 -8.96
N ASP A 259 45.78 11.35 -8.46
CA ASP A 259 47.17 10.91 -8.55
C ASP A 259 47.55 10.31 -9.93
N GLY A 260 46.61 10.29 -10.88
CA GLY A 260 46.80 9.74 -12.22
C GLY A 260 46.64 8.22 -12.33
N SER A 261 46.35 7.53 -11.22
CA SER A 261 46.03 6.10 -11.23
C SER A 261 44.63 5.83 -11.79
N ASP A 262 44.38 4.60 -12.19
CA ASP A 262 43.06 4.18 -12.66
C ASP A 262 42.10 4.03 -11.48
N ILE A 263 40.81 4.30 -11.71
CA ILE A 263 39.76 4.08 -10.71
C ILE A 263 39.63 2.57 -10.45
N PRO A 264 39.60 2.10 -9.20
CA PRO A 264 39.39 0.69 -8.91
C PRO A 264 38.08 0.18 -9.51
N ALA A 265 38.11 -1.01 -10.12
CA ALA A 265 36.99 -1.54 -10.91
C ALA A 265 35.65 -1.55 -10.18
N ILE A 266 35.66 -1.78 -8.85
CA ILE A 266 34.45 -1.79 -8.03
C ILE A 266 33.75 -0.42 -7.98
N TYR A 267 34.48 0.68 -8.13
CA TYR A 267 33.97 2.06 -8.15
C TYR A 267 33.75 2.59 -9.57
N ALA A 268 34.21 1.85 -10.58
CA ALA A 268 34.11 2.17 -11.99
C ALA A 268 32.99 1.41 -12.72
N ASP A 269 32.01 0.87 -11.98
CA ASP A 269 30.83 0.21 -12.54
C ASP A 269 29.69 1.23 -12.72
N PRO A 270 29.35 1.63 -13.96
CA PRO A 270 28.31 2.63 -14.19
C PRO A 270 26.90 2.13 -13.92
N THR A 271 26.69 0.81 -13.82
CA THR A 271 25.38 0.26 -13.45
C THR A 271 24.99 0.62 -12.02
N GLN A 272 25.97 0.98 -11.18
CA GLN A 272 25.75 1.52 -9.83
C GLN A 272 25.04 2.88 -9.83
N ALA A 273 24.99 3.59 -10.97
CA ALA A 273 24.23 4.84 -11.09
C ALA A 273 22.73 4.62 -11.38
N LEU A 274 22.32 3.39 -11.68
CA LEU A 274 20.95 3.04 -12.05
C LEU A 274 20.10 2.74 -10.81
N SER A 275 18.79 2.64 -11.03
CA SER A 275 17.79 2.33 -9.99
C SER A 275 17.68 3.43 -8.93
N TYR A 276 16.92 3.15 -7.87
CA TYR A 276 16.65 4.12 -6.83
C TYR A 276 17.94 4.56 -6.11
N PRO A 277 18.15 5.87 -5.94
CA PRO A 277 19.16 6.39 -5.04
C PRO A 277 18.91 5.95 -3.59
N GLN A 278 19.94 5.42 -2.95
CA GLN A 278 19.84 4.88 -1.59
C GLN A 278 20.23 5.90 -0.51
N ASN A 279 20.78 7.06 -0.90
CA ASN A 279 21.32 8.10 0.00
C ASN A 279 22.12 7.53 1.17
N ASP A 280 22.92 6.50 0.89
CA ASP A 280 23.57 5.69 1.91
C ASP A 280 25.08 5.84 1.79
N ASP A 281 25.67 6.46 2.82
CA ASP A 281 27.11 6.64 3.00
C ASP A 281 27.79 5.44 3.67
N ASN A 282 27.07 4.32 3.84
CA ASN A 282 27.60 3.12 4.45
C ASN A 282 28.72 2.49 3.60
N SER A 283 29.93 2.52 4.15
CA SER A 283 31.17 1.97 3.57
C SER A 283 31.13 0.47 3.22
N THR A 284 30.12 -0.31 3.65
CA THR A 284 30.09 -1.76 3.40
C THR A 284 29.49 -2.18 2.06
N THR A 285 28.83 -1.27 1.34
CA THR A 285 28.19 -1.57 0.06
C THR A 285 28.46 -0.47 -0.96
N VAL A 286 29.12 -0.82 -2.07
CA VAL A 286 29.32 0.13 -3.18
C VAL A 286 28.00 0.27 -3.92
N ASN A 287 27.43 1.46 -3.87
CA ASN A 287 26.12 1.81 -4.41
C ASN A 287 26.18 3.10 -5.25
N ALA A 288 27.37 3.43 -5.77
CA ALA A 288 27.71 4.68 -6.44
C ALA A 288 28.80 4.43 -7.49
N VAL A 289 28.75 5.18 -8.59
CA VAL A 289 29.85 5.25 -9.57
C VAL A 289 30.72 6.48 -9.35
N THR A 290 32.03 6.34 -9.61
CA THR A 290 33.04 7.41 -9.60
C THR A 290 33.35 7.86 -11.04
N LEU A 291 33.34 9.16 -11.31
CA LEU A 291 33.68 9.68 -12.65
C LEU A 291 35.20 9.78 -12.87
N GLY A 292 35.97 10.03 -11.81
CA GLY A 292 37.36 10.48 -11.94
C GLY A 292 37.45 11.94 -12.39
N PHE A 293 38.64 12.52 -12.26
CA PHE A 293 38.87 13.95 -12.52
C PHE A 293 38.73 14.25 -14.03
N GLY A 294 37.67 14.97 -14.41
CA GLY A 294 37.29 15.24 -15.79
C GLY A 294 36.46 14.15 -16.49
N GLY A 295 36.00 13.13 -15.76
CA GLY A 295 35.17 12.05 -16.32
C GLY A 295 33.74 12.47 -16.62
N THR A 296 33.06 11.69 -17.47
CA THR A 296 31.70 11.97 -17.93
C THR A 296 30.76 10.77 -17.77
N LEU A 297 29.52 11.05 -17.37
CA LEU A 297 28.43 10.07 -17.32
C LEU A 297 27.17 10.67 -17.95
N VAL A 298 26.52 9.91 -18.83
CA VAL A 298 25.21 10.25 -19.39
C VAL A 298 24.22 9.16 -19.01
N LEU A 299 23.16 9.57 -18.34
CA LEU A 299 22.07 8.71 -17.90
C LEU A 299 20.80 9.09 -18.65
N LYS A 300 20.03 8.08 -19.03
CA LYS A 300 18.64 8.26 -19.43
C LYS A 300 17.75 7.88 -18.25
N MET A 301 16.74 8.70 -18.03
CA MET A 301 15.79 8.56 -16.97
C MET A 301 14.66 7.63 -17.42
N SER A 302 14.11 6.81 -16.50
CA SER A 302 12.97 5.96 -16.85
C SER A 302 11.69 6.74 -17.15
N SER A 303 11.55 7.95 -16.61
CA SER A 303 10.55 8.94 -17.01
C SER A 303 11.21 10.30 -17.23
N ALA A 304 10.58 11.12 -18.09
CA ALA A 304 10.99 12.51 -18.24
C ALA A 304 10.79 13.27 -16.91
N ILE A 305 11.85 13.91 -16.42
CA ILE A 305 11.80 14.84 -15.30
C ILE A 305 11.03 16.07 -15.76
N LYS A 306 9.90 16.38 -15.12
CA LYS A 306 9.10 17.57 -15.44
C LYS A 306 9.68 18.78 -14.72
N ASN A 307 9.80 19.91 -15.43
CA ASN A 307 10.22 21.17 -14.81
C ASN A 307 9.06 21.77 -13.99
N GLY A 308 9.35 22.17 -12.75
CA GLY A 308 8.44 22.81 -11.83
C GLY A 308 9.07 23.99 -11.09
N PRO A 309 8.39 24.55 -10.08
CA PRO A 309 8.97 25.62 -9.29
C PRO A 309 10.21 25.17 -8.48
N GLY A 310 11.35 25.78 -8.79
CA GLY A 310 12.65 25.54 -8.15
C GLY A 310 13.28 24.21 -8.57
N ASN A 311 14.41 23.84 -7.94
CA ASN A 311 15.18 22.65 -8.31
C ASN A 311 14.32 21.39 -8.56
N ASP A 312 14.57 20.74 -9.70
CA ASP A 312 13.80 19.62 -10.22
C ASP A 312 14.47 18.27 -9.90
N PHE A 313 15.80 18.25 -9.78
CA PHE A 313 16.57 17.05 -9.48
C PHE A 313 17.77 17.33 -8.56
N LYS A 314 18.29 16.30 -7.91
CA LYS A 314 19.44 16.35 -7.00
C LYS A 314 20.45 15.30 -7.42
N VAL A 315 21.70 15.67 -7.57
CA VAL A 315 22.82 14.74 -7.68
C VAL A 315 23.39 14.55 -6.27
N VAL A 316 23.61 13.30 -5.85
CA VAL A 316 24.19 12.95 -4.56
C VAL A 316 25.55 12.32 -4.77
N GLU A 317 26.52 12.84 -4.03
CA GLU A 317 27.89 12.36 -3.93
C GLU A 317 27.97 11.41 -2.73
N THR A 318 28.87 10.43 -2.73
CA THR A 318 28.87 9.33 -1.75
C THR A 318 30.30 9.09 -1.29
N SER A 319 30.87 10.07 -0.59
CA SER A 319 32.25 10.06 -0.08
C SER A 319 32.36 9.75 1.42
N GLY A 320 31.37 9.07 2.02
CA GLY A 320 31.52 8.45 3.34
C GLY A 320 31.20 9.34 4.55
N GLY A 321 30.09 10.08 4.52
CA GLY A 321 29.40 10.52 5.75
C GLY A 321 30.00 11.73 6.48
N LEU A 322 30.84 12.53 5.83
CA LEU A 322 31.27 13.80 6.40
C LEU A 322 30.18 14.87 6.21
N THR A 323 30.03 15.81 7.15
CA THR A 323 28.94 16.80 7.15
C THR A 323 29.44 18.20 6.77
N SER A 324 28.71 18.86 5.87
CA SER A 324 28.54 20.32 5.59
C SER A 324 29.74 21.30 5.48
N ALA A 325 30.98 20.95 5.83
CA ALA A 325 32.17 21.83 5.68
C ALA A 325 33.09 21.45 4.50
N ILE A 326 32.57 20.68 3.53
CA ILE A 326 33.38 19.70 2.81
C ILE A 326 33.94 20.25 1.50
N CYS A 327 33.32 21.23 0.85
CA CYS A 327 33.83 21.80 -0.40
C CYS A 327 35.18 22.54 -0.28
N GLN A 328 35.64 22.81 0.95
CA GLN A 328 36.99 23.32 1.21
C GLN A 328 38.02 22.20 1.37
N ARG A 329 37.60 20.99 1.76
CA ARG A 329 38.47 19.83 2.05
C ARG A 329 38.46 18.78 0.92
N HIS A 330 37.28 18.52 0.36
CA HIS A 330 37.04 17.69 -0.82
C HIS A 330 36.28 18.56 -1.84
N PRO A 331 36.99 19.33 -2.68
CA PRO A 331 36.39 20.27 -3.63
C PRO A 331 35.81 19.56 -4.87
N GLU A 332 35.31 18.33 -4.69
CA GLU A 332 34.77 17.51 -5.76
C GLU A 332 33.49 18.13 -6.30
N ARG A 333 33.45 18.36 -7.61
CA ARG A 333 32.42 19.17 -8.26
C ARG A 333 31.94 18.53 -9.53
N ILE A 334 30.67 18.74 -9.79
CA ILE A 334 30.06 18.38 -11.05
C ILE A 334 29.49 19.58 -11.78
N MET A 335 29.46 19.43 -13.09
CA MET A 335 28.67 20.23 -13.99
C MET A 335 27.61 19.33 -14.62
N ALA A 336 26.35 19.77 -14.55
CA ALA A 336 25.21 19.01 -15.02
C ALA A 336 24.55 19.68 -16.22
N PHE A 337 24.15 18.85 -17.18
CA PHE A 337 23.33 19.23 -18.32
C PHE A 337 22.10 18.33 -18.40
N ALA A 338 21.01 18.87 -18.91
CA ALA A 338 19.77 18.17 -19.16
C ALA A 338 19.43 18.21 -20.66
N SER A 339 18.78 17.16 -21.15
CA SER A 339 18.35 17.06 -22.54
C SER A 339 17.02 16.32 -22.68
N GLN A 340 16.23 16.73 -23.66
CA GLN A 340 15.00 16.04 -24.06
C GLN A 340 15.26 14.88 -25.02
N ASP A 341 16.33 14.96 -25.83
CA ASP A 341 16.58 14.10 -26.99
C ASP A 341 17.95 13.38 -26.97
N GLY A 342 18.82 13.69 -26.01
CA GLY A 342 20.18 13.14 -25.90
C GLY A 342 21.21 13.80 -26.82
N CYS A 343 20.79 14.75 -27.67
CA CYS A 343 21.63 15.44 -28.66
C CYS A 343 21.84 16.91 -28.29
N ASN A 344 20.77 17.61 -27.91
CA ASN A 344 20.76 19.02 -27.55
C ASN A 344 20.78 19.17 -26.03
N TRP A 345 21.82 19.81 -25.49
CA TRP A 345 22.08 19.87 -24.06
C TRP A 345 21.91 21.30 -23.52
N ILE A 346 21.13 21.43 -22.45
CA ILE A 346 20.97 22.68 -21.70
C ILE A 346 21.70 22.54 -20.38
N TYR A 347 22.46 23.57 -20.01
CA TYR A 347 23.14 23.63 -18.73
C TYR A 347 22.10 23.73 -17.59
N ALA A 348 22.12 22.75 -16.68
CA ALA A 348 21.21 22.68 -15.53
C ALA A 348 21.84 23.26 -14.25
N GLY A 349 23.17 23.40 -14.23
CA GLY A 349 23.90 23.98 -13.10
C GLY A 349 25.19 23.24 -12.81
N SER A 350 25.87 23.65 -11.76
CA SER A 350 27.06 23.00 -11.23
C SER A 350 27.07 23.14 -9.71
N GLY A 351 27.65 22.16 -9.04
CA GLY A 351 27.75 22.17 -7.59
C GLY A 351 28.91 21.32 -7.10
N CYS A 352 29.15 21.42 -5.80
CA CYS A 352 30.13 20.61 -5.10
C CYS A 352 29.38 19.53 -4.32
N GLN A 353 29.85 18.29 -4.43
CA GLN A 353 29.20 17.12 -3.83
C GLN A 353 27.70 17.04 -4.16
N ASP A 354 26.85 16.94 -3.13
CA ASP A 354 25.41 17.01 -3.24
C ASP A 354 24.96 18.34 -3.83
N VAL A 355 24.23 18.28 -4.94
CA VAL A 355 23.72 19.47 -5.60
C VAL A 355 22.30 19.27 -6.09
N GLU A 356 21.44 20.23 -5.79
CA GLU A 356 20.10 20.34 -6.35
C GLU A 356 20.12 21.31 -7.54
N LEU A 357 19.41 20.94 -8.60
CA LEU A 357 19.53 21.54 -9.93
C LEU A 357 18.15 21.70 -10.57
N ASP A 358 17.99 22.80 -11.31
CA ASP A 358 16.77 23.20 -12.01
C ASP A 358 16.94 22.95 -13.51
N LEU A 359 15.87 22.55 -14.21
CA LEU A 359 15.89 22.28 -15.65
C LEU A 359 15.89 23.58 -16.49
N GLY A 360 15.76 24.75 -15.84
CA GLY A 360 15.84 26.06 -16.45
C GLY A 360 14.75 26.27 -17.50
N PRO A 361 15.09 26.49 -18.78
CA PRO A 361 14.09 26.74 -19.83
C PRO A 361 13.41 25.47 -20.36
N LEU A 362 13.89 24.27 -20.03
CA LEU A 362 13.29 23.03 -20.52
C LEU A 362 11.96 22.75 -19.83
N ASN A 363 10.91 22.39 -20.55
CA ASN A 363 9.65 21.97 -19.92
C ASN A 363 9.75 20.58 -19.24
N TRP A 364 10.68 19.76 -19.70
CA TRP A 364 11.02 18.45 -19.15
C TRP A 364 12.38 17.98 -19.71
N ALA A 365 12.99 16.95 -19.12
CA ALA A 365 14.21 16.30 -19.63
C ALA A 365 14.19 14.77 -19.42
N SER A 366 14.70 14.02 -20.39
CA SER A 366 14.83 12.55 -20.31
C SER A 366 16.26 12.07 -20.12
N TYR A 367 17.24 12.97 -20.27
CA TYR A 367 18.66 12.65 -20.18
C TYR A 367 19.37 13.64 -19.28
N ILE A 368 20.25 13.13 -18.43
CA ILE A 368 21.15 13.92 -17.61
C ILE A 368 22.59 13.56 -17.94
N LYS A 369 23.42 14.58 -18.17
CA LYS A 369 24.87 14.46 -18.36
C LYS A 369 25.56 15.11 -17.18
N LEU A 370 26.48 14.37 -16.57
CA LEU A 370 27.33 14.82 -15.48
C LEU A 370 28.78 14.80 -15.96
N ILE A 371 29.48 15.91 -15.72
CA ILE A 371 30.90 16.05 -16.01
C ILE A 371 31.58 16.44 -14.70
N ASP A 372 32.62 15.70 -14.31
CA ASP A 372 33.48 16.11 -13.22
C ASP A 372 34.26 17.36 -13.61
N ILE A 373 34.20 18.38 -12.76
CA ILE A 373 34.94 19.65 -12.93
C ILE A 373 35.77 19.94 -11.67
N SER A 374 36.20 18.87 -10.98
CA SER A 374 36.99 18.96 -9.78
C SER A 374 38.38 19.54 -10.09
N PRO A 375 38.91 20.46 -9.27
CA PRO A 375 40.24 21.03 -9.50
C PRO A 375 41.30 19.94 -9.31
N ILE A 376 42.08 19.67 -10.35
CA ILE A 376 43.16 18.67 -10.35
C ILE A 376 44.28 19.05 -9.36
N ASP A 377 44.45 20.35 -9.10
CA ASP A 377 45.42 20.94 -8.18
C ASP A 377 44.87 21.23 -6.78
N GLY A 378 43.64 20.78 -6.47
CA GLY A 378 43.05 20.92 -5.14
C GLY A 378 43.87 20.19 -4.08
N ILE A 379 44.37 20.91 -3.07
CA ILE A 379 45.13 20.31 -1.95
C ILE A 379 44.15 19.67 -0.97
N PHE A 380 44.18 18.34 -0.83
CA PHE A 380 43.55 17.65 0.30
C PHE A 380 44.19 18.13 1.61
N GLN A 381 43.41 18.74 2.50
CA GLN A 381 43.87 19.01 3.87
C GLN A 381 43.49 17.82 4.74
N GLY A 382 44.45 16.88 4.92
CA GLY A 382 44.27 15.67 5.73
C GLY A 382 43.91 15.95 7.19
N GLU A 383 43.43 14.92 7.90
CA GLU A 383 42.97 14.99 9.28
C GLU A 383 44.00 15.65 10.20
N GLY A 384 43.76 16.91 10.55
CA GLY A 384 44.38 17.54 11.71
C GLY A 384 43.94 16.77 12.95
N THR A 385 44.92 16.27 13.69
CA THR A 385 44.76 15.78 15.07
C THR A 385 44.09 16.87 15.93
N PRO A 386 43.32 16.46 16.95
CA PRO A 386 42.21 17.24 17.55
C PRO A 386 42.59 18.61 18.12
#